data_AF-A0A834MHS0-F1
#
_entry.id   AF-A0A834MHS0-F1
#
_cell.length_a   1.000
_cell.length_b   1.000
_cell.length_c   1.000
_cell.angle_alpha   90.00
_cell.angle_beta   90.00
_cell.angle_gamma   90.00
#
_symmetry.space_group_name_H-M   'P 1'
#
loop_
_entity.id
_entity.type
_entity.pdbx_description
1 polymer ?
#
loop_
_entity_poly.entity_id
_entity_poly.type
_entity_poly.pdbx_seq_one_letter_code
_entity_poly.pdbx_strand_id
1 'polypeptide(L)'
;MEDSTMTFETSHISRVSFKPPEFWKTEPETCFYRVEAQFRAAGITTAATKFDYTIASLNHDVLSEMIDTIRKPPTTNKYDTLKHRLIKWFAIS
;
A
#
# COMPACT_ATOMS: atom_id res chain seq x y z
N MET A 1 54.21 -1.24 0.72
CA MET A 1 53.25 -0.87 -0.32
C MET A 1 52.06 -1.79 -0.10
N GLU A 2 50.98 -1.20 0.37
CA GLU A 2 49.80 -1.87 0.90
C GLU A 2 49.07 -2.74 -0.12
N ASP A 3 48.64 -3.94 0.29
CA ASP A 3 47.52 -4.64 -0.32
C ASP A 3 46.46 -4.83 0.77
N SER A 4 45.66 -3.78 1.00
CA SER A 4 44.49 -3.84 1.86
C SER A 4 43.30 -4.17 0.98
N THR A 5 42.96 -5.45 0.90
CA THR A 5 41.72 -5.91 0.27
C THR A 5 40.53 -5.37 1.05
N MET A 6 39.93 -4.28 0.56
CA MET A 6 38.71 -3.72 1.10
C MET A 6 37.55 -4.64 0.69
N THR A 7 37.17 -5.53 1.60
CA THR A 7 35.98 -6.37 1.43
C THR A 7 34.75 -5.47 1.42
N PHE A 8 34.17 -5.27 0.24
CA PHE A 8 32.83 -4.67 0.12
C PHE A 8 31.83 -5.69 0.69
N GLU A 9 31.51 -5.53 1.97
CA GLU A 9 30.37 -6.14 2.64
C GLU A 9 29.11 -5.83 1.81
N THR A 10 28.69 -6.80 1.00
CA THR A 10 27.53 -6.65 0.15
C THR A 10 26.31 -6.87 1.03
N SER A 11 25.69 -5.77 1.48
CA SER A 11 24.42 -5.81 2.21
C SER A 11 23.38 -6.60 1.41
N HIS A 12 23.05 -7.80 1.87
CA HIS A 12 21.97 -8.60 1.30
C HIS A 12 20.62 -8.03 1.78
N ILE A 13 20.03 -7.15 0.98
CA ILE A 13 18.68 -6.65 1.24
C ILE A 13 17.69 -7.77 0.92
N SER A 14 17.23 -8.45 1.97
CA SER A 14 16.08 -9.38 1.86
C SER A 14 14.82 -8.55 1.65
N ARG A 15 14.19 -8.70 0.47
CA ARG A 15 12.98 -7.94 0.14
C ARG A 15 11.78 -8.58 0.84
N VAL A 16 11.09 -7.81 1.68
CA VAL A 16 9.88 -8.26 2.37
C VAL A 16 8.80 -8.53 1.33
N SER A 17 8.23 -9.75 1.35
CA SER A 17 7.05 -10.07 0.54
C SER A 17 5.86 -9.28 1.07
N PHE A 18 5.30 -8.41 0.24
CA PHE A 18 4.09 -7.69 0.60
C PHE A 18 2.89 -8.64 0.46
N LYS A 19 2.28 -8.98 1.59
CA LYS A 19 0.97 -9.64 1.64
C LYS A 19 -0.05 -8.56 1.99
N PRO A 20 -1.06 -8.33 1.14
CA PRO A 20 -2.13 -7.37 1.43
C PRO A 20 -2.71 -7.66 2.81
N PRO A 21 -2.64 -6.70 3.76
CA PRO A 21 -3.28 -6.88 5.06
C PRO A 21 -4.79 -6.74 4.90
N GLU A 22 -5.55 -7.24 5.88
CA GLU A 22 -7.00 -7.00 5.92
C GLU A 22 -7.31 -5.51 6.14
N PHE A 23 -8.32 -5.01 5.42
CA PHE A 23 -8.84 -3.66 5.62
C PHE A 23 -9.78 -3.58 6.83
N TRP A 24 -9.58 -2.57 7.67
CA TRP A 24 -10.38 -2.37 8.88
C TRP A 24 -11.37 -1.22 8.68
N LYS A 25 -12.66 -1.56 8.52
CA LYS A 25 -13.72 -0.56 8.34
C LYS A 25 -13.91 0.35 9.55
N THR A 26 -13.71 -0.17 10.76
CA THR A 26 -13.91 0.58 12.01
C THR A 26 -12.81 1.60 12.27
N GLU A 27 -11.63 1.42 11.66
CA GLU A 27 -10.46 2.27 11.86
C GLU A 27 -9.71 2.46 10.52
N PRO A 28 -10.35 3.12 9.53
CA PRO A 28 -9.81 3.18 8.17
C PRO A 28 -8.48 3.93 8.11
N GLU A 29 -8.31 5.00 8.90
CA GLU A 29 -7.07 5.77 8.96
C GLU A 29 -5.90 4.93 9.51
N THR A 30 -6.13 4.26 10.64
CA THR A 30 -5.15 3.34 11.26
C THR A 30 -4.74 2.23 10.30
N CYS A 31 -5.71 1.68 9.56
CA CYS A 31 -5.45 0.67 8.54
C CYS A 31 -4.48 1.20 7.46
N PHE A 32 -4.70 2.42 6.96
CA PHE A 32 -3.83 3.02 5.96
C PHE A 32 -2.43 3.33 6.49
N TYR A 33 -2.26 3.78 7.74
CA TYR A 33 -0.93 3.93 8.33
C TYR A 33 -0.14 2.61 8.31
N ARG A 34 -0.82 1.50 8.62
CA ARG A 34 -0.21 0.16 8.59
C ARG A 34 0.14 -0.29 7.17
N VAL A 35 -0.79 -0.18 6.22
CA VAL A 35 -0.57 -0.53 4.81
C VAL A 35 0.59 0.25 4.23
N GLU A 36 0.66 1.56 4.48
CA GLU A 36 1.72 2.43 3.97
C GLU A 36 3.08 2.13 4.60
N ALA A 37 3.13 1.70 5.86
CA ALA A 37 4.35 1.22 6.47
C ALA A 37 4.89 -0.04 5.78
N GLN A 38 4.00 -0.98 5.42
CA GLN A 38 4.39 -2.18 4.67
C GLN A 38 4.83 -1.86 3.25
N PHE A 39 4.18 -0.90 2.57
CA PHE A 39 4.66 -0.42 1.28
C PHE A 39 6.09 0.11 1.36
N ARG A 40 6.40 0.93 2.37
CA ARG A 40 7.76 1.43 2.60
C ARG A 40 8.74 0.29 2.85
N ALA A 41 8.40 -0.66 3.71
CA ALA A 41 9.26 -1.81 4.03
C ALA A 41 9.51 -2.73 2.82
N ALA A 42 8.54 -2.86 1.92
CA ALA A 42 8.63 -3.69 0.71
C ALA A 42 9.20 -2.95 -0.52
N GLY A 43 9.54 -1.65 -0.38
CA GLY A 43 10.03 -0.82 -1.49
C GLY A 43 8.96 -0.49 -2.54
N ILE A 44 7.67 -0.51 -2.18
CA ILE A 44 6.56 -0.22 -3.08
C ILE A 44 6.34 1.29 -3.14
N THR A 45 6.73 1.89 -4.27
CA THR A 45 6.70 3.35 -4.46
C THR A 45 5.66 3.80 -5.49
N THR A 46 5.36 2.98 -6.49
CA THR A 46 4.48 3.37 -7.60
C THR A 46 3.02 3.44 -7.15
N ALA A 47 2.32 4.52 -7.54
CA ALA A 47 0.91 4.70 -7.19
C ALA A 47 0.01 3.58 -7.75
N ALA A 48 0.36 3.02 -8.91
CA ALA A 48 -0.36 1.90 -9.51
C ALA A 48 -0.28 0.64 -8.63
N THR A 49 0.93 0.24 -8.22
CA THR A 49 1.09 -0.95 -7.36
C THR A 49 0.44 -0.76 -5.99
N LYS A 50 0.51 0.43 -5.39
CA LYS A 50 -0.20 0.74 -4.15
C LYS A 50 -1.71 0.63 -4.30
N PHE A 51 -2.26 1.10 -5.42
CA PHE A 51 -3.68 1.01 -5.73
C PHE A 51 -4.13 -0.45 -5.87
N ASP A 52 -3.41 -1.25 -6.66
CA ASP A 52 -3.73 -2.67 -6.87
C ASP A 52 -3.70 -3.46 -5.55
N TYR A 53 -2.68 -3.21 -4.72
CA TYR A 53 -2.59 -3.85 -3.40
C TYR A 53 -3.65 -3.37 -2.42
N THR A 54 -4.05 -2.10 -2.49
CA THR A 54 -5.14 -1.58 -1.67
C THR A 54 -6.44 -2.30 -2.04
N ILE A 55 -6.74 -2.47 -3.34
CA ILE A 55 -7.91 -3.25 -3.79
C ILE A 55 -7.83 -4.69 -3.29
N ALA A 56 -6.66 -5.33 -3.35
CA ALA A 56 -6.45 -6.69 -2.87
C ALA A 56 -6.63 -6.85 -1.34
N SER A 57 -6.56 -5.75 -0.59
CA SER A 57 -6.82 -5.71 0.86
C SER A 57 -8.30 -5.56 1.23
N LEU A 58 -9.18 -5.23 0.28
CA LEU A 58 -10.59 -4.95 0.55
C LEU A 58 -11.45 -6.22 0.52
N ASN A 59 -12.36 -6.33 1.49
CA ASN A 59 -13.39 -7.37 1.49
C ASN A 59 -14.49 -7.07 0.46
N HIS A 60 -15.27 -8.10 0.08
CA HIS A 60 -16.27 -8.03 -0.99
C HIS A 60 -17.29 -6.89 -0.83
N ASP A 61 -17.74 -6.66 0.40
CA ASP A 61 -18.68 -5.59 0.74
C ASP A 61 -18.06 -4.20 0.53
N VAL A 62 -16.83 -3.98 0.97
CA VAL A 62 -16.10 -2.72 0.70
C VAL A 62 -15.85 -2.52 -0.79
N LEU A 63 -15.46 -3.58 -1.51
CA LEU A 63 -15.29 -3.53 -2.97
C LEU A 63 -16.58 -3.12 -3.66
N SER A 64 -17.71 -3.64 -3.21
CA SER A 64 -19.04 -3.32 -3.76
C SER A 64 -19.38 -1.83 -3.56
N GLU A 65 -19.07 -1.27 -2.39
CA GLU A 65 -19.29 0.15 -2.08
C GLU A 65 -18.35 1.09 -2.87
N MET A 66 -17.15 0.62 -3.23
CA MET A 66 -16.10 1.40 -3.91
C MET A 66 -16.00 1.12 -5.41
N ILE A 67 -16.90 0.31 -5.98
CA ILE A 67 -16.74 -0.27 -7.33
C ILE A 67 -16.68 0.79 -8.44
N ASP A 68 -17.37 1.91 -8.27
CA ASP A 68 -17.37 3.03 -9.21
C ASP A 68 -15.99 3.69 -9.31
N THR A 69 -15.31 3.87 -8.18
CA THR A 69 -13.94 4.43 -8.09
C THR A 69 -12.92 3.44 -8.63
N ILE A 70 -13.12 2.15 -8.36
CA ILE A 70 -12.21 1.09 -8.80
C ILE A 70 -12.30 0.87 -10.31
N ARG A 71 -13.51 0.86 -10.89
CA ARG A 71 -13.71 0.63 -12.34
C ARG A 71 -13.35 1.85 -13.19
N LYS A 72 -13.47 3.06 -12.64
CA LYS A 72 -13.15 4.31 -13.33
C LYS A 72 -12.19 5.15 -12.48
N PRO A 73 -10.96 4.66 -12.23
CA PRO A 73 -10.01 5.39 -11.43
C PRO A 73 -9.57 6.65 -12.19
N PRO A 74 -9.24 7.75 -11.50
CA PRO A 74 -8.67 8.91 -12.14
C PRO A 74 -7.31 8.56 -12.78
N THR A 75 -6.94 9.33 -13.80
CA THR A 75 -5.68 9.13 -14.54
C THR A 75 -4.44 9.40 -13.68
N THR A 76 -4.55 10.33 -12.74
CA THR A 76 -3.51 10.66 -11.75
C THR A 76 -4.03 10.43 -10.32
N ASN A 77 -3.11 10.20 -9.38
CA ASN A 77 -3.43 10.09 -7.94
C ASN A 77 -4.50 9.04 -7.59
N LYS A 78 -4.57 7.94 -8.36
CA LYS A 78 -5.57 6.87 -8.17
C LYS A 78 -5.55 6.27 -6.76
N TYR A 79 -4.36 6.06 -6.19
CA TYR A 79 -4.19 5.58 -4.83
C TYR A 79 -4.75 6.56 -3.81
N ASP A 80 -4.33 7.83 -3.88
CA ASP A 80 -4.78 8.85 -2.93
C ASP A 80 -6.29 9.10 -3.03
N THR A 81 -6.84 9.02 -4.23
CA THR A 81 -8.29 9.15 -4.46
C THR A 81 -9.05 8.00 -3.79
N LEU A 82 -8.62 6.76 -3.98
CA LEU A 82 -9.24 5.60 -3.34
C LEU A 82 -9.09 5.66 -1.82
N LYS A 83 -7.89 6.01 -1.32
CA LYS A 83 -7.62 6.18 0.12
C LYS A 83 -8.55 7.21 0.75
N HIS A 84 -8.64 8.42 0.18
CA HIS A 84 -9.51 9.47 0.69
C HIS A 84 -10.97 9.05 0.68
N ARG A 85 -11.43 8.37 -0.38
CA ARG A 85 -12.80 7.89 -0.45
C ARG A 85 -13.09 6.86 0.64
N LEU A 86 -12.22 5.86 0.81
CA LEU A 86 -12.35 4.84 1.84
C LEU A 86 -12.39 5.44 3.25
N ILE A 87 -11.46 6.34 3.56
CA ILE A 87 -11.43 7.03 4.86
C ILE A 87 -12.71 7.85 5.04
N LYS A 88 -13.09 8.68 4.08
CA LYS A 88 -14.31 9.50 4.17
C LYS A 88 -15.58 8.66 4.35
N TRP A 89 -15.66 7.53 3.67
CA TRP A 89 -16.84 6.66 3.71
C TRP A 89 -17.00 5.96 5.06
N PHE A 90 -15.90 5.54 5.70
CA PHE A 90 -15.93 4.77 6.94
C PHE A 90 -15.60 5.56 8.22
N ALA A 91 -15.05 6.77 8.13
CA ALA A 91 -14.70 7.58 9.31
C ALA A 91 -15.91 8.26 10.00
N ILE A 92 -17.12 8.17 9.44
CA ILE A 92 -18.32 8.88 9.93
C ILE A 92 -19.45 7.90 10.32
N SER A 93 -19.18 6.59 10.42
CA SER A 93 -20.18 5.60 10.85
C SER A 93 -20.02 5.16 12.29
#